data_AF-A0A8S2LJ85-F1
#
_entry.id   AF-A0A8S2LJ85-F1
#
_cell.length_a   1.000
_cell.length_b   1.000
_cell.length_c   1.000
_cell.angle_alpha   90.00
_cell.angle_beta   90.00
_cell.angle_gamma   90.00
#
_symmetry.space_group_name_H-M   'P 1'
#
loop_
_entity.id
_entity.type
_entity.pdbx_description
1 polymer ?
#
loop_
_entity_poly.entity_id
_entity_poly.type
_entity_poly.pdbx_seq_one_letter_code
_entity_poly.pdbx_strand_id
1 'polypeptide(L)'
;MRKATEFYLTPPKYHTKDLVKVYTDDDISRERLSADQAIVKSFVPDNLGFGHVTPQDVIGRHTTAIARELMCGGDSTDTEIIIIDGTYLYIQKSRKNELQRKTLNLYKKISLLKSMMIVTTTGYIVACIEHFMSDFNNNDAAIMNDILLLNTDNILS
;
A
#
# COMPACT_ATOMS: atom_id res chain seq x y z
N MET A 1 11.88 -29.15 -15.22
CA MET A 1 11.62 -28.30 -16.41
C MET A 1 10.83 -27.07 -15.98
N ARG A 2 11.47 -25.89 -15.91
CA ARG A 2 10.78 -24.61 -15.66
C ARG A 2 10.39 -24.01 -17.01
N LYS A 3 9.13 -23.59 -17.16
CA LYS A 3 8.61 -22.96 -18.38
C LYS A 3 8.94 -21.47 -18.36
N ALA A 4 9.68 -20.99 -19.35
CA ALA A 4 9.81 -19.57 -19.64
C ALA A 4 8.46 -19.05 -20.18
N THR A 5 8.02 -17.90 -19.69
CA THR A 5 6.81 -17.22 -20.16
C THR A 5 7.23 -16.14 -21.15
N GLU A 6 6.97 -16.34 -22.45
CA GLU A 6 7.23 -15.35 -23.49
C GLU A 6 6.04 -14.39 -23.63
N PHE A 7 6.32 -13.08 -23.55
CA PHE A 7 5.37 -12.04 -23.93
C PHE A 7 5.69 -11.59 -25.36
N TYR A 8 4.74 -11.80 -26.28
CA TYR A 8 4.88 -11.37 -27.68
C TYR A 8 4.30 -9.96 -27.85
N LEU A 9 5.18 -8.97 -27.99
CA LEU A 9 4.85 -7.73 -28.68
C LEU A 9 5.51 -7.82 -30.06
N THR A 10 4.70 -7.75 -31.13
CA THR A 10 5.20 -7.77 -32.51
C THR A 10 6.06 -6.53 -32.78
N PRO A 11 7.36 -6.66 -33.10
CA PRO A 11 8.21 -5.50 -33.33
C PRO A 11 8.17 -5.04 -34.80
N PRO A 12 8.41 -3.75 -35.09
CA PRO A 12 8.71 -3.30 -36.44
C PRO A 12 10.11 -3.79 -36.86
N LYS A 13 10.25 -4.08 -38.15
CA LYS A 13 11.43 -4.72 -38.76
C LYS A 13 12.72 -3.90 -38.55
N TYR A 14 13.58 -4.34 -37.64
CA TYR A 14 14.98 -3.91 -37.55
C TYR A 14 15.94 -5.11 -37.55
N HIS A 15 17.16 -4.88 -38.03
CA HIS A 15 18.18 -5.88 -38.32
C HIS A 15 18.52 -6.75 -37.09
N THR A 16 18.52 -8.06 -37.30
CA THR A 16 18.54 -9.15 -36.30
C THR A 16 19.90 -9.42 -35.65
N LYS A 17 20.52 -8.40 -35.04
CA LYS A 17 21.65 -8.59 -34.11
C LYS A 17 21.51 -7.87 -32.77
N ASP A 18 20.42 -7.13 -32.56
CA ASP A 18 20.15 -6.47 -31.28
C ASP A 18 19.32 -7.39 -30.36
N LEU A 19 20.06 -8.23 -29.64
CA LEU A 19 19.85 -8.61 -28.23
C LEU A 19 18.39 -8.68 -27.73
N VAL A 20 17.71 -9.80 -27.98
CA VAL A 20 16.62 -10.23 -27.10
C VAL A 20 17.27 -10.69 -25.79
N LYS A 21 17.29 -9.82 -24.78
CA LYS A 21 17.78 -10.17 -23.44
C LYS A 21 16.73 -11.07 -22.77
N VAL A 22 16.99 -12.37 -22.77
CA VAL A 22 16.16 -13.34 -22.03
C VAL A 22 16.53 -13.23 -20.56
N TYR A 23 15.58 -12.80 -19.73
CA TYR A 23 15.74 -12.75 -18.28
C TYR A 23 15.38 -14.12 -17.66
N THR A 24 16.22 -14.60 -16.77
CA THR A 24 15.92 -15.77 -15.93
C THR A 24 15.07 -15.37 -14.72
N ASP A 25 14.47 -16.36 -14.04
CA ASP A 25 13.76 -16.15 -12.76
C ASP A 25 14.64 -15.42 -11.73
N ASP A 26 15.94 -15.73 -11.73
CA ASP A 26 16.91 -15.14 -10.81
C ASP A 26 17.21 -13.69 -11.17
N ASP A 27 17.27 -13.36 -12.46
CA ASP A 27 17.44 -11.97 -12.90
C ASP A 27 16.23 -11.12 -12.51
N ILE A 28 15.01 -11.62 -12.76
CA ILE A 28 13.76 -10.95 -12.34
C ILE A 28 13.73 -10.75 -10.82
N SER A 29 14.14 -11.76 -10.06
CA SER A 29 14.18 -11.68 -8.60
C SER A 29 15.16 -10.63 -8.11
N ARG A 30 16.35 -10.52 -8.72
CA ARG A 30 17.34 -9.49 -8.38
C ARG A 30 16.85 -8.09 -8.74
N GLU A 31 16.30 -7.89 -9.93
CA GLU A 31 15.78 -6.59 -10.35
C GLU A 31 14.64 -6.11 -9.43
N ARG A 32 13.74 -7.02 -9.04
CA ARG A 32 12.69 -6.72 -8.06
C ARG A 32 13.28 -6.29 -6.72
N LEU A 33 14.24 -7.04 -6.17
CA LEU A 33 14.87 -6.70 -4.90
C LEU A 33 15.58 -5.33 -4.97
N SER A 34 16.23 -5.04 -6.10
CA SER A 34 16.87 -3.73 -6.33
C SER A 34 15.85 -2.60 -6.36
N ALA A 35 14.70 -2.81 -7.03
CA ALA A 35 13.61 -1.83 -7.07
C ALA A 35 13.01 -1.61 -5.68
N ASP A 36 12.72 -2.68 -4.94
CA ASP A 36 12.19 -2.63 -3.58
C ASP A 36 13.13 -1.82 -2.67
N GLN A 37 14.44 -2.08 -2.73
CA GLN A 37 15.46 -1.33 -1.99
C GLN A 37 15.51 0.15 -2.38
N ALA A 38 15.40 0.47 -3.66
CA ALA A 38 15.40 1.85 -4.13
C ALA A 38 14.16 2.61 -3.63
N ILE A 39 12.98 1.99 -3.66
CA ILE A 39 11.73 2.58 -3.15
C ILE A 39 11.84 2.85 -1.64
N VAL A 40 12.27 1.85 -0.86
CA VAL A 40 12.40 1.99 0.59
C VAL A 40 13.43 3.06 0.97
N LYS A 41 14.50 3.19 0.18
CA LYS A 41 15.56 4.17 0.47
C LYS A 41 15.23 5.59 0.03
N SER A 42 14.53 5.76 -1.10
CA SER A 42 14.42 7.06 -1.78
C SER A 42 13.00 7.59 -1.93
N PHE A 43 11.98 6.76 -1.72
CA PHE A 43 10.59 7.19 -1.81
C PHE A 43 9.92 7.23 -0.44
N VAL A 44 10.02 6.13 0.32
CA VAL A 44 9.31 5.99 1.60
C VAL A 44 9.62 7.12 2.58
N PRO A 45 10.89 7.48 2.88
CA PRO A 45 11.19 8.47 3.90
C PRO A 45 10.61 9.86 3.64
N ASP A 46 10.36 10.19 2.37
CA ASP A 46 9.91 11.51 1.94
C ASP A 46 8.43 11.54 1.54
N ASN A 47 7.76 10.39 1.40
CA ASN A 47 6.40 10.32 0.83
C ASN A 47 5.44 9.37 1.56
N LEU A 48 5.90 8.56 2.52
CA LEU A 48 5.06 7.56 3.18
C LEU A 48 5.46 7.32 4.63
N GLY A 49 4.48 7.22 5.52
CA GLY A 49 4.68 7.05 6.97
C GLY A 49 4.68 8.39 7.69
N PHE A 50 4.53 8.39 9.01
CA PHE A 50 4.34 9.64 9.76
C PHE A 50 5.58 10.56 9.82
N GLY A 51 6.76 10.06 9.45
CA GLY A 51 8.00 10.85 9.53
C GLY A 51 8.15 11.96 8.48
N HIS A 52 7.41 11.90 7.37
CA HIS A 52 7.59 12.83 6.24
C HIS A 52 6.67 14.05 6.27
N VAL A 53 5.67 14.07 7.16
CA VAL A 53 4.67 15.14 7.27
C VAL A 53 4.47 15.50 8.74
N THR A 54 4.43 16.80 9.04
CA THR A 54 4.22 17.27 10.42
C THR A 54 2.74 17.48 10.72
N PRO A 55 2.33 17.40 11.99
CA PRO A 55 0.97 17.75 12.40
C PRO A 55 0.51 19.14 11.95
N GLN A 56 1.40 20.13 12.05
CA GLN A 56 1.11 21.49 11.65
C GLN A 56 0.91 21.60 10.12
N ASP A 57 1.65 20.82 9.33
CA ASP A 57 1.43 20.72 7.89
C ASP A 57 0.08 20.06 7.58
N VAL A 58 -0.29 19.01 8.30
CA VAL A 58 -1.61 18.36 8.14
C VAL A 58 -2.73 19.34 8.40
N ILE A 59 -2.71 20.02 9.55
CA ILE A 59 -3.75 20.97 9.95
C ILE A 59 -3.80 22.16 8.99
N GLY A 60 -2.64 22.72 8.65
CA GLY A 60 -2.53 23.95 7.88
C GLY A 60 -2.79 23.77 6.38
N ARG A 61 -2.38 22.63 5.79
CA ARG A 61 -2.41 22.43 4.33
C ARG A 61 -3.29 21.26 3.89
N HIS A 62 -3.52 20.28 4.75
CA HIS A 62 -4.19 19.03 4.38
C HIS A 62 -5.53 18.78 5.09
N THR A 63 -6.00 19.76 5.86
CA THR A 63 -7.34 19.80 6.44
C THR A 63 -8.25 20.78 5.69
N THR A 64 -9.32 20.27 5.08
CA THR A 64 -10.32 21.08 4.37
C THR A 64 -11.17 21.90 5.35
N ALA A 65 -11.63 23.07 4.92
CA ALA A 65 -12.50 23.92 5.72
C ALA A 65 -13.81 23.22 6.12
N ILE A 66 -14.40 22.43 5.21
CA ILE A 66 -15.63 21.68 5.48
C ILE A 66 -15.40 20.64 6.59
N ALA A 67 -14.31 19.87 6.53
CA ALA A 67 -14.02 18.88 7.57
C ALA A 67 -13.74 19.54 8.92
N ARG A 68 -13.03 20.67 8.94
CA ARG A 68 -12.80 21.46 10.15
C ARG A 68 -14.10 21.95 10.77
N GLU A 69 -15.02 22.46 9.95
CA GLU A 69 -16.33 22.91 10.42
C GLU A 69 -17.13 21.74 11.02
N LEU A 70 -17.24 20.62 10.29
CA LEU A 70 -18.08 19.49 10.68
C LEU A 70 -17.53 18.71 11.89
N MET A 71 -16.22 18.52 11.98
CA MET A 71 -15.61 17.65 12.98
C MET A 71 -15.07 18.41 14.20
N CYS A 72 -14.80 19.71 14.04
CA CYS A 72 -14.12 20.52 15.06
C CYS A 72 -14.86 21.81 15.44
N GLY A 73 -16.03 22.07 14.87
CA GLY A 73 -16.85 23.23 15.22
C GLY A 73 -16.27 24.57 14.76
N GLY A 74 -15.47 24.57 13.70
CA GLY A 74 -14.97 25.79 13.01
C GLY A 74 -13.82 26.52 13.71
N ASP A 75 -13.83 26.58 15.05
CA ASP A 75 -12.89 27.37 15.85
C ASP A 75 -11.64 26.60 16.28
N SER A 76 -11.63 25.27 16.19
CA SER A 76 -10.45 24.48 16.51
C SER A 76 -9.45 24.49 15.33
N THR A 77 -8.26 25.01 15.61
CA THR A 77 -7.13 25.09 14.66
C THR A 77 -5.97 24.20 15.06
N ASP A 78 -6.16 23.32 16.05
CA ASP A 78 -5.12 22.46 16.62
C ASP A 78 -5.54 20.98 16.61
N THR A 79 -6.44 20.61 15.69
CA THR A 79 -6.94 19.24 15.57
C THR A 79 -6.66 18.70 14.18
N GLU A 80 -5.90 17.62 14.14
CA GLU A 80 -5.66 16.85 12.94
C GLU A 80 -6.88 15.99 12.61
N ILE A 81 -7.20 15.89 11.33
CA ILE A 81 -8.27 15.01 10.85
C ILE A 81 -7.67 14.06 9.83
N ILE A 82 -7.58 12.80 10.23
CA ILE A 82 -7.17 11.69 9.36
C ILE A 82 -8.35 10.77 9.07
N ILE A 83 -8.31 10.17 7.89
CA ILE A 83 -9.28 9.20 7.39
C ILE A 83 -8.50 7.91 7.21
N ILE A 84 -9.02 6.82 7.78
CA ILE A 84 -8.42 5.50 7.67
C ILE A 84 -9.42 4.60 6.94
N ASP A 85 -9.01 4.05 5.80
CA ASP A 85 -9.85 3.15 5.02
C ASP A 85 -9.10 1.89 4.55
N GLY A 86 -9.80 0.77 4.56
CA GLY A 86 -9.27 -0.53 4.19
C GLY A 86 -9.43 -0.80 2.69
N THR A 87 -8.31 -0.77 1.95
CA THR A 87 -8.29 -1.10 0.52
C THR A 87 -7.86 -2.54 0.28
N TYR A 88 -8.50 -3.19 -0.70
CA TYR A 88 -8.14 -4.55 -1.13
C TYR A 88 -7.10 -4.52 -2.25
N LEU A 89 -6.02 -5.29 -2.04
CA LEU A 89 -5.00 -5.55 -3.04
C LEU A 89 -5.17 -6.97 -3.56
N TYR A 90 -5.35 -7.10 -4.87
CA TYR A 90 -5.42 -8.40 -5.51
C TYR A 90 -4.05 -9.08 -5.51
N ILE A 91 -4.03 -10.36 -5.13
CA ILE A 91 -2.83 -11.18 -5.24
C ILE A 91 -3.12 -12.44 -6.04
N GLN A 92 -2.08 -12.94 -6.71
CA GLN A 92 -2.16 -14.21 -7.42
C GLN A 92 -2.27 -15.38 -6.44
N LYS A 93 -2.99 -16.42 -6.87
CA LYS A 93 -3.21 -17.63 -6.08
C LYS A 93 -1.87 -18.24 -5.65
N SER A 94 -1.68 -18.41 -4.35
CA SER A 94 -0.46 -19.01 -3.83
C SER A 94 -0.51 -20.54 -3.95
N ARG A 95 0.65 -21.16 -4.21
CA ARG A 95 0.83 -22.62 -4.09
C ARG A 95 0.89 -23.08 -2.63
N LYS A 96 1.13 -22.16 -1.69
CA LYS A 96 1.11 -22.45 -0.25
C LYS A 96 -0.34 -22.41 0.23
N ASN A 97 -0.90 -23.59 0.51
CA ASN A 97 -2.30 -23.75 0.93
C ASN A 97 -2.67 -22.93 2.17
N GLU A 98 -1.74 -22.75 3.11
CA GLU A 98 -1.98 -21.94 4.30
C GLU A 98 -2.19 -20.46 3.95
N LEU A 99 -1.26 -19.87 3.20
CA LEU A 99 -1.37 -18.49 2.73
C LEU A 99 -2.63 -18.30 1.89
N GLN A 100 -2.91 -19.24 0.99
CA GLN A 100 -4.09 -19.21 0.13
C GLN A 100 -5.40 -19.12 0.93
N ARG A 101 -5.50 -19.81 2.08
CA ARG A 101 -6.71 -19.75 2.93
C ARG A 101 -6.82 -18.40 3.65
N LYS A 102 -5.71 -17.87 4.15
CA LYS A 102 -5.67 -16.57 4.85
C LYS A 102 -5.97 -15.40 3.92
N THR A 103 -5.56 -15.48 2.66
CA THR A 103 -5.78 -14.43 1.68
C THR A 103 -7.10 -14.57 0.93
N LEU A 104 -7.83 -15.68 1.08
CA LEU A 104 -9.09 -15.87 0.36
C LEU A 104 -10.21 -15.05 1.01
N ASN A 105 -10.67 -14.01 0.33
CA ASN A 105 -11.88 -13.32 0.73
C ASN A 105 -13.10 -14.16 0.32
N LEU A 106 -13.86 -14.67 1.29
CA LEU A 106 -15.00 -15.56 1.01
C LEU A 106 -16.16 -14.86 0.30
N TYR A 107 -16.36 -13.57 0.56
CA TYR A 107 -17.43 -12.78 -0.08
C TYR A 107 -17.14 -12.55 -1.56
N LYS A 108 -15.89 -12.17 -1.89
CA LYS A 108 -15.46 -11.86 -3.26
C LYS A 108 -14.92 -13.09 -4.02
N LYS A 109 -14.68 -14.20 -3.32
CA LYS A 109 -14.15 -15.48 -3.83
C LYS A 109 -12.82 -15.35 -4.58
N ILE A 110 -12.01 -14.36 -4.22
CA ILE A 110 -10.71 -14.07 -4.82
C ILE A 110 -9.66 -13.88 -3.72
N SER A 111 -8.37 -14.02 -4.09
CA SER A 111 -7.26 -13.86 -3.16
C SER A 111 -6.89 -12.39 -3.05
N LEU A 112 -7.04 -11.85 -1.85
CA LEU A 112 -6.86 -10.45 -1.52
C LEU A 112 -5.97 -10.30 -0.28
N LEU A 113 -5.25 -9.19 -0.24
CA LEU A 113 -4.70 -8.60 0.96
C LEU A 113 -5.45 -7.31 1.25
N LYS A 114 -5.41 -6.86 2.50
CA LYS A 114 -6.00 -5.60 2.90
C LYS A 114 -4.93 -4.67 3.42
N SER A 115 -4.86 -3.45 2.91
CA SER A 115 -4.00 -2.41 3.47
C SER A 115 -4.87 -1.31 4.05
N MET A 116 -4.43 -0.71 5.16
CA MET A 116 -5.11 0.46 5.73
C MET A 116 -4.42 1.72 5.24
N MET A 117 -5.10 2.45 4.36
CA MET A 117 -4.65 3.74 3.88
C MET A 117 -5.02 4.81 4.89
N ILE A 118 -4.04 5.61 5.30
CA ILE A 118 -4.23 6.77 6.15
C ILE A 118 -4.04 8.00 5.29
N VAL A 119 -5.12 8.75 5.12
CA VAL A 119 -5.17 9.92 4.27
C VAL A 119 -5.75 11.10 5.03
N THR A 120 -5.43 12.30 4.61
CA THR A 120 -6.05 13.51 5.13
C THR A 120 -7.36 13.81 4.41
N THR A 121 -8.10 14.81 4.89
CA THR A 121 -9.36 15.25 4.26
C THR A 121 -9.19 15.88 2.87
N THR A 122 -7.97 16.26 2.49
CA THR A 122 -7.64 16.70 1.12
C THR A 122 -7.29 15.55 0.18
N GLY A 123 -7.22 14.32 0.70
CA GLY A 123 -6.74 13.14 -0.04
C GLY A 123 -5.22 12.97 -0.04
N TYR A 124 -4.48 13.82 0.68
CA TYR A 124 -3.04 13.63 0.87
C TYR A 124 -2.77 12.33 1.62
N ILE A 125 -1.87 11.49 1.09
CA ILE A 125 -1.53 10.18 1.67
C ILE A 125 -0.48 10.40 2.76
N VAL A 126 -0.80 9.99 3.98
CA VAL A 126 0.10 10.08 5.13
C VAL A 126 0.86 8.76 5.30
N ALA A 127 0.13 7.65 5.34
CA ALA A 127 0.72 6.35 5.55
C ALA A 127 -0.11 5.25 4.90
N CYS A 128 0.52 4.10 4.71
CA CYS A 128 -0.12 2.88 4.30
C CYS A 128 0.35 1.80 5.27
N ILE A 129 -0.54 1.34 6.14
CA ILE A 129 -0.21 0.28 7.08
C ILE A 129 -0.41 -1.07 6.40
N GLU A 130 0.54 -1.95 6.70
CA GLU A 130 0.81 -3.19 5.98
C GLU A 130 -0.38 -4.15 5.81
N HIS A 131 -0.12 -5.15 4.99
CA HIS A 131 -1.07 -6.07 4.41
C HIS A 131 -1.65 -7.07 5.41
N PHE A 132 -2.80 -6.74 5.97
CA PHE A 132 -3.64 -7.67 6.71
C PHE A 132 -4.19 -8.75 5.79
N MET A 133 -4.35 -9.96 6.34
CA MET A 133 -4.95 -11.07 5.62
C MET A 133 -6.44 -10.78 5.39
N SER A 134 -7.03 -11.28 4.31
CA SER A 134 -8.46 -11.08 4.02
C SER A 134 -9.38 -12.13 4.66
N ASP A 135 -8.93 -12.74 5.75
CA ASP A 135 -9.72 -13.70 6.51
C ASP A 135 -10.72 -13.01 7.44
N PHE A 136 -11.63 -13.79 8.03
CA PHE A 136 -12.71 -13.27 8.86
C PHE A 136 -12.23 -12.55 10.14
N ASN A 137 -11.00 -12.86 10.61
CA ASN A 137 -10.45 -12.25 11.82
C ASN A 137 -9.96 -10.81 11.59
N ASN A 138 -9.70 -10.44 10.33
CA ASN A 138 -9.12 -9.17 9.93
C ASN A 138 -10.18 -8.27 9.26
N ASN A 139 -11.25 -7.95 9.99
CA ASN A 139 -12.21 -6.92 9.56
C ASN A 139 -11.69 -5.51 9.87
N ASP A 140 -12.28 -4.47 9.26
CA ASP A 140 -11.80 -3.08 9.38
C ASP A 140 -11.71 -2.59 10.83
N ALA A 141 -12.71 -2.92 11.65
CA ALA A 141 -12.74 -2.50 13.05
C ALA A 141 -11.67 -3.21 13.88
N ALA A 142 -11.45 -4.50 13.65
CA ALA A 142 -10.39 -5.26 14.33
C ALA A 142 -9.00 -4.72 13.97
N ILE A 143 -8.75 -4.51 12.67
CA ILE A 143 -7.50 -3.95 12.17
C ILE A 143 -7.26 -2.54 12.73
N MET A 144 -8.28 -1.68 12.71
CA MET A 144 -8.17 -0.31 13.23
C MET A 144 -7.83 -0.31 14.73
N ASN A 145 -8.46 -1.19 15.51
CA ASN A 145 -8.13 -1.32 16.92
C ASN A 145 -6.69 -1.77 17.14
N ASP A 146 -6.21 -2.75 16.36
CA ASP A 146 -4.82 -3.22 16.45
C ASP A 146 -3.83 -2.10 16.13
N ILE A 147 -4.10 -1.30 15.09
CA ILE A 147 -3.27 -0.15 14.69
C ILE A 147 -3.13 0.85 15.84
N LEU A 148 -4.26 1.23 16.46
CA LEU A 148 -4.30 2.22 17.52
C LEU A 148 -3.70 1.69 18.83
N LEU A 149 -4.03 0.44 19.22
CA LEU A 149 -3.54 -0.16 20.46
C LEU A 149 -2.04 -0.41 20.45
N LEU A 150 -1.49 -0.83 19.30
CA LEU A 150 -0.06 -1.09 19.16
C LEU A 150 0.74 0.18 18.83
N ASN A 151 0.06 1.33 18.67
CA ASN A 151 0.66 2.57 18.18
C ASN A 151 1.52 2.32 16.92
N THR A 152 0.94 1.60 15.96
CA THR A 152 1.66 1.17 14.75
C THR A 152 2.18 2.39 14.00
N ASP A 153 3.44 2.34 13.54
CA ASP A 153 4.15 3.45 12.90
C ASP A 153 4.17 4.77 13.70
N ASN A 154 3.97 4.69 15.03
CA ASN A 154 3.87 5.84 15.92
C ASN A 154 2.74 6.81 15.54
N ILE A 155 1.59 6.29 15.10
CA ILE A 155 0.41 7.11 14.75
C ILE A 155 -0.08 8.07 15.86
N LEU A 156 0.23 7.79 17.13
CA LEU A 156 -0.15 8.62 18.29
C LEU A 156 0.97 9.51 18.83
N SER A 157 2.13 9.61 18.15
CA SER A 157 3.28 10.42 18.62
C SER A 157 3.20 11.90 18.28
#